data_AF-A0A960D0Z8-F1
#
_entry.id   AF-A0A960D0Z8-F1
#
_cell.length_a   1.000
_cell.length_b   1.000
_cell.length_c   1.000
_cell.angle_alpha   90.00
_cell.angle_beta   90.00
_cell.angle_gamma   90.00
#
_symmetry.space_group_name_H-M   'P 1'
#
loop_
_entity.id
_entity.type
_entity.pdbx_description
1 polymer ?
#
loop_
_entity_poly.entity_id
_entity_poly.type
_entity_poly.pdbx_seq_one_letter_code
_entity_poly.pdbx_strand_id
1 'polypeptide(L)'
;VLRQTGVFEYIAIWASKRAKGSALRVMILLALITAGASALLDNVTTVLLIAPVTLLVCERLAISPVPFLLAEVFASNIGGAATLVGDPPNIIIASRAGLSFNDFLLHLTPLVVIVLAAFLALLPVIFRGSFRVEPQRVAEVMSLNEREAIRDVRLLVRCAVVLAIVFAAFIAHSIIHVEPAVAALLGAGTLIVITGIKSERYLDSVEWETLLFFAGLFILVGSLVKTGVIGQVARLAGEATGGNALLAAT
;
A
#
# COMPACT_ATOMS: atom_id res chain seq x y z
N VAL A 1 2.30 -5.62 -14.71
CA VAL A 1 2.57 -7.03 -15.11
C VAL A 1 1.65 -8.03 -14.40
N LEU A 2 1.56 -8.01 -13.07
CA LEU A 2 0.75 -8.95 -12.27
C LEU A 2 -0.72 -9.08 -12.71
N ARG A 3 -1.36 -7.98 -13.12
CA ARG A 3 -2.76 -7.98 -13.63
C ARG A 3 -3.01 -9.00 -14.74
N GLN A 4 -2.03 -9.25 -15.61
CA GLN A 4 -2.18 -10.16 -16.76
C GLN A 4 -2.18 -11.64 -16.36
N THR A 5 -1.79 -11.97 -15.13
CA THR A 5 -1.67 -13.37 -14.66
C THR A 5 -3.01 -13.97 -14.20
N GLY A 6 -4.06 -13.15 -14.02
CA GLY A 6 -5.33 -13.57 -13.42
C GLY A 6 -5.32 -13.67 -11.88
N VAL A 7 -4.22 -13.23 -11.24
CA VAL A 7 -4.08 -13.26 -9.77
C VAL A 7 -5.17 -12.47 -9.04
N PHE A 8 -5.71 -11.42 -9.66
CA PHE A 8 -6.76 -10.59 -9.08
C PHE A 8 -8.10 -11.31 -9.01
N GLU A 9 -8.48 -12.01 -10.07
CA GLU A 9 -9.69 -12.83 -10.09
C GLU A 9 -9.56 -14.01 -9.10
N TYR A 10 -8.36 -14.59 -8.97
CA TYR A 10 -8.06 -15.59 -7.95
C TYR A 10 -8.27 -15.05 -6.53
N ILE A 11 -7.67 -13.90 -6.21
CA ILE A 11 -7.79 -13.27 -4.88
C ILE A 11 -9.25 -12.92 -4.58
N ALA A 12 -10.01 -12.41 -5.55
CA ALA A 12 -11.43 -12.08 -5.39
C ALA A 12 -12.27 -13.30 -4.96
N ILE A 13 -12.12 -14.43 -5.68
CA ILE A 13 -12.86 -15.65 -5.38
C ILE A 13 -12.39 -16.24 -4.05
N TRP A 14 -11.08 -16.28 -3.82
CA TRP A 14 -10.49 -16.78 -2.58
C TRP A 14 -10.95 -15.98 -1.35
N ALA A 15 -10.90 -14.65 -1.44
CA ALA A 15 -11.34 -13.73 -0.40
C ALA A 15 -12.82 -13.95 -0.04
N SER A 16 -13.67 -14.02 -1.06
CA SER A 16 -15.11 -14.21 -0.90
C SER A 16 -15.45 -15.57 -0.27
N LYS A 17 -14.76 -16.64 -0.68
CA LYS A 17 -14.94 -17.99 -0.12
C LYS A 17 -14.45 -18.07 1.32
N ARG A 18 -13.30 -17.47 1.63
CA ARG A 18 -12.73 -17.44 2.99
C ARG A 18 -13.61 -16.67 3.96
N ALA A 19 -14.26 -15.61 3.48
CA ALA A 19 -15.22 -14.81 4.23
C ALA A 19 -16.60 -15.50 4.42
N LYS A 20 -16.84 -16.65 3.77
CA LYS A 20 -18.14 -17.35 3.74
C LYS A 20 -19.29 -16.42 3.30
N GLY A 21 -19.01 -15.51 2.37
CA GLY A 21 -19.99 -14.54 1.84
C GLY A 21 -20.41 -13.42 2.80
N SER A 22 -19.80 -13.30 3.99
CA SER A 22 -20.06 -12.15 4.86
C SER A 22 -19.32 -10.92 4.35
N ALA A 23 -20.07 -9.88 3.92
CA ALA A 23 -19.51 -8.62 3.44
C ALA A 23 -18.51 -7.99 4.43
N LEU A 24 -18.78 -8.04 5.74
CA LEU A 24 -17.85 -7.54 6.76
C LEU A 24 -16.53 -8.32 6.76
N ARG A 25 -16.58 -9.65 6.68
CA ARG A 25 -15.37 -10.48 6.66
C ARG A 25 -14.58 -10.30 5.36
N VAL A 26 -15.27 -10.11 4.24
CA VAL A 26 -14.64 -9.75 2.96
C VAL A 26 -13.90 -8.43 3.10
N MET A 27 -14.56 -7.40 3.66
CA MET A 27 -13.96 -6.08 3.83
C MET A 27 -12.74 -6.13 4.74
N ILE A 28 -12.82 -6.84 5.87
CA ILE A 28 -11.67 -7.03 6.78
C ILE A 28 -10.53 -7.74 6.05
N LEU A 29 -10.82 -8.78 5.28
CA LEU A 29 -9.80 -9.57 4.61
C LEU A 29 -9.15 -8.78 3.46
N LEU A 30 -9.92 -8.02 2.67
CA LEU A 30 -9.38 -7.11 1.66
C LEU A 30 -8.57 -5.99 2.31
N ALA A 31 -9.04 -5.38 3.39
CA ALA A 31 -8.29 -4.37 4.14
C ALA A 31 -6.95 -4.93 4.68
N LEU A 32 -6.93 -6.16 5.20
CA LEU A 32 -5.70 -6.81 5.66
C LEU A 32 -4.73 -7.10 4.51
N ILE A 33 -5.23 -7.58 3.37
CA ILE A 33 -4.43 -7.78 2.16
C ILE A 33 -3.84 -6.45 1.70
N THR A 34 -4.66 -5.39 1.66
CA THR A 34 -4.25 -4.05 1.26
C THR A 34 -3.20 -3.48 2.21
N ALA A 35 -3.40 -3.55 3.52
CA ALA A 35 -2.41 -3.07 4.49
C ALA A 35 -1.09 -3.83 4.36
N GLY A 36 -1.13 -5.16 4.22
CA GLY A 36 0.07 -5.96 4.01
C GLY A 36 0.77 -5.67 2.68
N ALA A 37 0.00 -5.48 1.60
CA ALA A 37 0.54 -5.12 0.29
C ALA A 37 1.11 -3.69 0.27
N SER A 38 0.51 -2.75 1.01
CA SER A 38 0.99 -1.36 1.12
C SER A 38 2.24 -1.23 1.98
N ALA A 39 2.50 -2.18 2.90
CA ALA A 39 3.80 -2.25 3.55
C ALA A 39 4.92 -2.59 2.55
N LEU A 40 4.57 -3.12 1.38
CA LEU A 40 5.50 -3.59 0.35
C LEU A 40 5.55 -2.63 -0.86
N LEU A 41 4.41 -2.05 -1.23
CA LEU A 41 4.23 -1.19 -2.39
C LEU A 41 3.78 0.19 -1.93
N ASP A 42 3.91 1.22 -2.76
CA ASP A 42 3.36 2.53 -2.41
C ASP A 42 1.82 2.48 -2.33
N ASN A 43 1.26 3.41 -1.55
CA ASN A 43 -0.18 3.41 -1.23
C ASN A 43 -1.07 3.52 -2.48
N VAL A 44 -0.72 4.39 -3.43
CA VAL A 44 -1.54 4.63 -4.63
C VAL A 44 -1.54 3.38 -5.51
N THR A 45 -0.36 2.82 -5.79
CA THR A 45 -0.23 1.57 -6.54
C THR A 45 -1.00 0.45 -5.88
N THR A 46 -0.91 0.30 -4.55
CA THR A 46 -1.62 -0.76 -3.83
C THR A 46 -3.13 -0.65 -4.02
N VAL A 47 -3.69 0.54 -3.83
CA VAL A 47 -5.13 0.78 -4.03
C VAL A 47 -5.52 0.52 -5.49
N LEU A 48 -4.72 0.96 -6.47
CA LEU A 48 -5.01 0.71 -7.88
C LEU A 48 -4.95 -0.78 -8.28
N LEU A 49 -4.14 -1.58 -7.59
CA LEU A 49 -4.07 -3.04 -7.83
C LEU A 49 -5.23 -3.79 -7.15
N ILE A 50 -5.63 -3.38 -5.94
CA ILE A 50 -6.70 -4.02 -5.20
C ILE A 50 -8.09 -3.55 -5.65
N ALA A 51 -8.27 -2.28 -6.05
CA ALA A 51 -9.57 -1.75 -6.44
C ALA A 51 -10.30 -2.59 -7.51
N PRO A 52 -9.65 -3.09 -8.59
CA PRO A 52 -10.30 -3.99 -9.53
C PRO A 52 -10.77 -5.31 -8.91
N VAL A 53 -10.00 -5.87 -7.96
CA VAL A 53 -10.38 -7.05 -7.17
C VAL A 53 -11.64 -6.75 -6.37
N THR A 54 -11.64 -5.62 -5.68
CA THR A 54 -12.73 -5.17 -4.81
C THR A 54 -13.99 -4.88 -5.57
N LEU A 55 -13.90 -4.18 -6.69
CA LEU A 55 -15.03 -3.94 -7.60
C LEU A 55 -15.63 -5.27 -8.06
N LEU A 56 -14.80 -6.23 -8.47
CA LEU A 56 -15.26 -7.55 -8.88
C LEU A 56 -15.94 -8.32 -7.73
N VAL A 57 -15.38 -8.28 -6.52
CA VAL A 57 -15.98 -8.92 -5.34
C VAL A 57 -17.33 -8.28 -5.00
N CYS A 58 -17.40 -6.95 -5.01
CA CYS A 58 -18.62 -6.21 -4.73
C CYS A 58 -19.71 -6.46 -5.79
N GLU A 59 -19.33 -6.55 -7.07
CA GLU A 59 -20.23 -6.91 -8.16
C GLU A 59 -20.79 -8.33 -7.98
N ARG A 60 -19.93 -9.30 -7.64
CA ARG A 60 -20.33 -10.70 -7.41
C ARG A 60 -21.26 -10.86 -6.21
N LEU A 61 -21.06 -10.06 -5.16
CA LEU A 61 -21.89 -10.07 -3.96
C LEU A 61 -23.08 -9.11 -4.05
N ALA A 62 -23.23 -8.37 -5.16
CA ALA A 62 -24.25 -7.33 -5.37
C ALA A 62 -24.30 -6.28 -4.24
N ILE A 63 -23.14 -5.80 -3.80
CA ILE A 63 -22.98 -4.79 -2.75
C ILE A 63 -22.29 -3.53 -3.28
N SER A 64 -22.49 -2.40 -2.59
CA SER A 64 -21.81 -1.16 -2.95
C SER A 64 -20.30 -1.25 -2.70
N PRO A 65 -19.45 -0.91 -3.68
CA PRO A 65 -17.99 -0.97 -3.53
C PRO A 65 -17.41 0.21 -2.74
N VAL A 66 -18.13 1.32 -2.62
CA VAL A 66 -17.61 2.56 -2.02
C VAL A 66 -17.07 2.35 -0.59
N PRO A 67 -17.79 1.68 0.33
CA PRO A 67 -17.29 1.41 1.68
C PRO A 67 -16.01 0.56 1.71
N PHE A 68 -15.89 -0.38 0.77
CA PHE A 68 -14.74 -1.29 0.69
C PHE A 68 -13.51 -0.54 0.18
N LEU A 69 -13.67 0.26 -0.87
CA LEU A 69 -12.59 1.09 -1.40
C LEU A 69 -12.10 2.10 -0.37
N LEU A 70 -13.01 2.74 0.39
CA LEU A 70 -12.62 3.63 1.49
C LEU A 70 -11.86 2.88 2.58
N ALA A 71 -12.34 1.69 2.97
CA ALA A 71 -11.66 0.86 3.95
C ALA A 71 -10.24 0.47 3.50
N GLU A 72 -10.07 0.16 2.22
CA GLU A 72 -8.78 -0.15 1.60
C GLU A 72 -7.86 1.06 1.54
N VAL A 73 -8.36 2.25 1.20
CA VAL A 73 -7.56 3.48 1.23
C VAL A 73 -7.01 3.74 2.63
N PHE A 74 -7.84 3.61 3.68
CA PHE A 74 -7.36 3.77 5.05
C PHE A 74 -6.37 2.66 5.44
N ALA A 75 -6.68 1.40 5.12
CA ALA A 75 -5.82 0.27 5.43
C ALA A 75 -4.46 0.36 4.70
N SER A 76 -4.45 0.85 3.46
CA SER A 76 -3.24 1.12 2.67
C SER A 76 -2.36 2.14 3.38
N ASN A 77 -2.91 3.29 3.77
CA ASN A 77 -2.12 4.30 4.49
C ASN A 77 -1.58 3.79 5.83
N ILE A 78 -2.39 3.04 6.59
CA ILE A 78 -1.96 2.44 7.87
C ILE A 78 -0.83 1.43 7.64
N GLY A 79 -0.99 0.54 6.65
CA GLY A 79 0.00 -0.49 6.33
C GLY A 79 1.29 0.07 5.76
N GLY A 80 1.20 1.06 4.86
CA GLY A 80 2.37 1.71 4.24
C GLY A 80 3.23 2.48 5.24
N ALA A 81 2.65 2.98 6.33
CA ALA A 81 3.40 3.58 7.42
C ALA A 81 4.37 2.60 8.13
N ALA A 82 4.20 1.29 7.99
CA ALA A 82 5.08 0.31 8.63
C ALA A 82 6.48 0.26 8.02
N THR A 83 6.65 0.69 6.77
CA THR A 83 7.92 0.56 6.06
C THR A 83 8.35 1.85 5.38
N LEU A 84 9.66 1.92 5.11
CA LEU A 84 10.28 3.03 4.40
C LEU A 84 9.79 3.14 2.95
N VAL A 85 9.24 2.07 2.38
CA VAL A 85 8.81 1.99 0.97
C VAL A 85 7.40 2.54 0.76
N GLY A 86 6.55 2.47 1.79
CA GLY A 86 5.10 2.71 1.66
C GLY A 86 4.73 4.12 1.19
N ASP A 87 5.55 5.14 1.50
CA ASP A 87 5.35 6.50 1.00
C ASP A 87 6.64 7.35 0.90
N PRO A 88 6.65 8.41 0.07
CA PRO A 88 7.79 9.33 -0.04
C PRO A 88 8.14 10.10 1.25
N PRO A 89 7.19 10.56 2.08
CA PRO A 89 7.49 11.11 3.41
C PRO A 89 8.39 10.21 4.26
N ASN A 90 8.15 8.90 4.30
CA ASN A 90 8.94 7.93 5.04
C ASN A 90 10.38 7.87 4.53
N ILE A 91 10.58 7.87 3.20
CA ILE A 91 11.91 7.94 2.58
C ILE A 91 12.65 9.22 2.99
N ILE A 92 11.97 10.36 3.02
CA ILE A 92 12.57 11.65 3.39
C ILE A 92 12.99 11.65 4.86
N ILE A 93 12.11 11.19 5.75
CA ILE A 93 12.40 11.08 7.19
C ILE A 93 13.60 10.17 7.38
N ALA A 94 13.61 9.00 6.73
CA ALA A 94 14.71 8.07 6.83
C ALA A 94 16.04 8.64 6.33
N SER A 95 16.03 9.28 5.16
CA SER A 95 17.23 9.90 4.57
C SER A 95 17.77 11.05 5.44
N ARG A 96 16.90 11.88 6.03
CA ARG A 96 17.31 13.00 6.89
C ARG A 96 17.74 12.58 8.29
N ALA A 97 17.12 11.55 8.85
CA ALA A 97 17.42 11.04 10.18
C ALA A 97 18.49 9.93 10.18
N GLY A 98 18.92 9.46 9.01
CA GLY A 98 19.86 8.34 8.88
C GLY A 98 19.29 7.00 9.33
N LEU A 99 17.96 6.83 9.23
CA LEU A 99 17.27 5.61 9.67
C LEU A 99 17.29 4.56 8.55
N SER A 100 17.52 3.31 8.93
CA SER A 100 17.45 2.18 8.00
C SER A 100 16.01 1.69 7.83
N PHE A 101 15.79 0.86 6.80
CA PHE A 101 14.53 0.14 6.61
C PHE A 101 14.13 -0.67 7.86
N ASN A 102 15.10 -1.32 8.51
CA ASN A 102 14.85 -2.14 9.70
C ASN A 102 14.45 -1.28 10.91
N ASP A 103 14.95 -0.05 11.01
CA ASP A 103 14.57 0.87 12.09
C ASP A 103 13.09 1.23 11.98
N PHE A 104 12.62 1.56 10.78
CA PHE A 104 11.20 1.78 10.51
C PHE A 104 10.38 0.54 10.84
N LEU A 105 10.78 -0.62 10.33
CA LEU A 105 10.04 -1.86 10.51
C LEU A 105 9.91 -2.22 12.01
N LEU A 106 10.99 -2.15 12.78
CA LEU A 106 10.96 -2.54 14.19
C LEU A 106 10.19 -1.55 15.08
N HIS A 107 10.28 -0.25 14.80
CA HIS A 107 9.65 0.78 15.64
C HIS A 107 8.20 1.08 15.26
N LEU A 108 7.87 1.10 13.96
CA LEU A 108 6.53 1.47 13.49
C LEU A 108 5.58 0.27 13.38
N THR A 109 6.06 -0.92 13.04
CA THR A 109 5.18 -2.10 12.86
C THR A 109 4.32 -2.40 14.10
N PRO A 110 4.84 -2.37 15.34
CA PRO A 110 3.99 -2.59 16.53
C PRO A 110 2.84 -1.59 16.63
N LEU A 111 3.11 -0.32 16.35
CA LEU A 111 2.09 0.74 16.37
C LEU A 111 1.08 0.55 15.23
N VAL A 112 1.57 0.24 14.02
CA VAL A 112 0.72 -0.03 12.85
C VAL A 112 -0.22 -1.21 13.12
N VAL A 113 0.25 -2.28 13.76
CA VAL A 113 -0.59 -3.43 14.12
C VAL A 113 -1.70 -3.00 15.09
N ILE A 114 -1.40 -2.17 16.09
CA ILE A 114 -2.39 -1.65 17.04
C ILE A 114 -3.42 -0.77 16.32
N VAL A 115 -2.97 0.17 15.48
CA VAL A 115 -3.83 1.08 14.72
C VAL A 115 -4.70 0.30 13.73
N LEU A 116 -4.14 -0.69 13.04
CA LEU A 116 -4.86 -1.55 12.12
C LEU A 116 -5.92 -2.37 12.87
N ALA A 117 -5.59 -2.95 14.02
CA ALA A 117 -6.57 -3.67 14.84
C ALA A 117 -7.71 -2.76 15.31
N ALA A 118 -7.41 -1.55 15.77
CA ALA A 118 -8.42 -0.56 16.15
C ALA A 118 -9.30 -0.15 14.96
N PHE A 119 -8.68 0.09 13.79
CA PHE A 119 -9.40 0.41 12.55
C PHE A 119 -10.33 -0.72 12.13
N LEU A 120 -9.86 -1.97 12.12
CA LEU A 120 -10.68 -3.13 11.80
C LEU A 120 -11.86 -3.31 12.78
N ALA A 121 -11.66 -3.02 14.06
CA ALA A 121 -12.73 -3.04 15.06
C ALA A 121 -13.77 -1.92 14.86
N LEU A 122 -13.36 -0.78 14.28
CA LEU A 122 -14.23 0.35 13.96
C LEU A 122 -15.00 0.19 12.65
N LEU A 123 -14.54 -0.65 11.72
CA LEU A 123 -15.20 -0.89 10.43
C LEU A 123 -16.72 -1.17 10.52
N PRO A 124 -17.22 -2.03 11.44
CA PRO A 124 -18.66 -2.27 11.58
C PRO A 124 -19.45 -1.04 12.02
N VAL A 125 -18.79 -0.09 12.70
CA VAL A 125 -19.40 1.15 13.21
C VAL A 125 -19.37 2.25 12.15
N ILE A 126 -18.26 2.38 11.42
CA ILE A 126 -18.08 3.38 10.37
C ILE A 126 -18.98 3.08 9.16
N PHE A 127 -19.01 1.83 8.72
CA PHE A 127 -19.73 1.41 7.50
C PHE A 127 -21.02 0.65 7.83
N ARG A 128 -21.76 1.13 8.84
CA ARG A 128 -23.06 0.56 9.22
C ARG A 128 -24.00 0.51 8.02
N GLY A 129 -24.61 -0.67 7.80
CA GLY A 129 -25.57 -0.88 6.71
C GLY A 129 -24.97 -1.40 5.41
N SER A 130 -23.65 -1.39 5.25
CA SER A 130 -22.96 -1.87 4.03
C SER A 130 -22.78 -3.40 3.98
N PHE A 131 -23.24 -4.13 5.00
CA PHE A 131 -22.96 -5.57 5.17
C PHE A 131 -24.09 -6.52 4.75
N ARG A 132 -25.18 -6.00 4.16
CA ARG A 132 -26.29 -6.82 3.71
C ARG A 132 -25.93 -7.49 2.39
N VAL A 133 -25.93 -8.82 2.38
CA VAL A 133 -25.66 -9.64 1.19
C VAL A 133 -26.80 -10.64 1.04
N GLU A 134 -27.28 -10.83 -0.18
CA GLU A 134 -28.30 -11.84 -0.47
C GLU A 134 -27.71 -13.26 -0.38
N PRO A 135 -28.37 -14.20 0.33
CA PRO A 135 -27.88 -15.57 0.48
C PRO A 135 -27.64 -16.32 -0.84
N GLN A 136 -28.40 -15.99 -1.89
CA GLN A 136 -28.27 -16.60 -3.23
C GLN A 136 -26.94 -16.23 -3.89
N ARG A 137 -26.51 -14.96 -3.78
CA ARG A 137 -25.22 -14.47 -4.29
C ARG A 137 -24.04 -15.13 -3.58
N VAL A 138 -24.17 -15.35 -2.28
CA VAL A 138 -23.16 -16.10 -1.52
C VAL A 138 -23.03 -17.52 -2.04
N ALA A 139 -24.14 -18.22 -2.29
CA ALA A 139 -24.11 -19.58 -2.81
C ALA A 139 -23.45 -19.68 -4.20
N GLU A 140 -23.71 -18.70 -5.08
CA GLU A 140 -23.12 -18.61 -6.41
C GLU A 140 -21.60 -18.39 -6.37
N VAL A 141 -21.09 -17.53 -5.48
CA VAL A 141 -19.64 -17.33 -5.34
C VAL A 141 -18.96 -18.56 -4.73
N MET A 142 -19.64 -19.25 -3.81
CA MET A 142 -19.10 -20.46 -3.16
C MET A 142 -18.96 -21.64 -4.12
N SER A 143 -19.70 -21.67 -5.24
CA SER A 143 -19.61 -22.72 -6.26
C SER A 143 -18.47 -22.50 -7.27
N LEU A 144 -17.84 -21.32 -7.28
CA LEU A 144 -16.73 -21.01 -8.19
C LEU A 144 -15.43 -21.70 -7.75
N ASN A 145 -14.62 -22.12 -8.73
CA ASN A 145 -13.28 -22.64 -8.53
C ASN A 145 -12.23 -21.53 -8.74
N GLU A 146 -11.61 -21.08 -7.66
CA GLU A 146 -10.61 -20.01 -7.70
C GLU A 146 -9.40 -20.34 -8.58
N ARG A 147 -9.00 -21.62 -8.68
CA ARG A 147 -7.80 -22.03 -9.41
C ARG A 147 -7.91 -21.83 -10.92
N GLU A 148 -9.12 -21.82 -11.45
CA GLU A 148 -9.38 -21.57 -12.88
C GLU A 148 -9.18 -20.10 -13.26
N ALA A 149 -9.09 -19.21 -12.28
CA ALA A 149 -8.86 -17.79 -12.50
C ALA A 149 -7.40 -17.45 -12.86
N ILE A 150 -6.43 -18.28 -12.45
CA ILE A 150 -5.01 -18.04 -12.77
C ILE A 150 -4.74 -18.48 -14.21
N ARG A 151 -4.46 -17.51 -15.08
CA ARG A 151 -4.24 -17.74 -16.51
C ARG A 151 -2.77 -18.05 -16.84
N ASP A 152 -1.82 -17.50 -16.07
CA ASP A 152 -0.38 -17.72 -16.28
C ASP A 152 0.39 -17.85 -14.94
N VAL A 153 0.61 -19.10 -14.52
CA VAL A 153 1.34 -19.45 -13.29
C VAL A 153 2.83 -19.15 -13.41
N ARG A 154 3.43 -19.28 -14.60
CA ARG A 154 4.88 -19.03 -14.78
C ARG A 154 5.21 -17.55 -14.61
N LEU A 155 4.38 -16.67 -15.19
CA LEU A 155 4.55 -15.24 -15.03
C LEU A 155 4.31 -14.79 -13.58
N LEU A 156 3.34 -15.40 -12.90
CA LEU A 156 3.08 -15.14 -11.48
C LEU A 156 4.29 -15.48 -10.60
N VAL A 157 4.87 -16.67 -10.77
CA VAL A 157 6.05 -17.10 -10.01
C VAL A 157 7.25 -16.19 -10.28
N ARG A 158 7.49 -15.80 -11.55
CA ARG A 158 8.57 -14.87 -11.89
C ARG A 158 8.40 -13.51 -11.21
N CYS A 159 7.20 -12.95 -11.23
CA CYS A 159 6.91 -11.69 -10.53
C CYS A 159 7.13 -11.82 -9.01
N ALA A 160 6.65 -12.92 -8.41
CA ALA A 160 6.82 -13.18 -6.98
C ALA A 160 8.29 -13.33 -6.58
N VAL A 161 9.09 -14.04 -7.38
CA VAL A 161 10.53 -14.19 -7.15
C VAL A 161 11.25 -12.85 -7.22
N VAL A 162 10.98 -12.02 -8.22
CA VAL A 162 11.66 -10.72 -8.31
C VAL A 162 11.23 -9.79 -7.18
N LEU A 163 9.94 -9.75 -6.82
CA LEU A 163 9.49 -9.01 -5.64
C LEU A 163 10.21 -9.48 -4.38
N ALA A 164 10.31 -10.79 -4.14
CA ALA A 164 11.02 -11.34 -2.99
C ALA A 164 12.52 -10.95 -2.98
N ILE A 165 13.18 -10.92 -4.13
CA ILE A 165 14.57 -10.46 -4.26
C ILE A 165 14.69 -8.97 -3.91
N VAL A 166 13.79 -8.12 -4.40
CA VAL A 166 13.77 -6.69 -4.09
C VAL A 166 13.57 -6.46 -2.59
N PHE A 167 12.66 -7.20 -1.96
CA PHE A 167 12.49 -7.15 -0.51
C PHE A 167 13.72 -7.61 0.27
N ALA A 168 14.32 -8.72 -0.14
CA ALA A 168 15.55 -9.19 0.47
C ALA A 168 16.66 -8.13 0.35
N ALA A 169 16.74 -7.42 -0.78
CA ALA A 169 17.68 -6.32 -0.97
C ALA A 169 17.37 -5.11 -0.05
N PHE A 170 16.09 -4.76 0.16
CA PHE A 170 15.72 -3.71 1.11
C PHE A 170 16.06 -4.07 2.57
N ILE A 171 15.82 -5.31 2.98
CA ILE A 171 16.17 -5.78 4.32
C ILE A 171 17.71 -5.81 4.48
N ALA A 172 18.42 -6.25 3.44
CA ALA A 172 19.87 -6.31 3.40
C ALA A 172 20.53 -4.94 3.18
N HIS A 173 19.77 -3.85 2.97
CA HIS A 173 20.31 -2.49 2.85
C HIS A 173 21.28 -2.16 3.99
N SER A 174 20.93 -2.54 5.22
CA SER A 174 21.75 -2.30 6.41
C SER A 174 23.16 -2.92 6.35
N ILE A 175 23.36 -3.93 5.48
CA ILE A 175 24.64 -4.64 5.28
C ILE A 175 25.33 -4.15 3.99
N ILE A 176 24.56 -3.81 2.96
CA ILE A 176 25.07 -3.52 1.60
C ILE A 176 25.32 -2.02 1.39
N HIS A 177 24.90 -1.14 2.31
CA HIS A 177 25.05 0.33 2.23
C HIS A 177 24.49 0.98 0.94
N VAL A 178 23.61 0.29 0.23
CA VAL A 178 22.95 0.79 -0.99
C VAL A 178 21.65 1.48 -0.62
N GLU A 179 21.45 2.71 -1.11
CA GLU A 179 20.20 3.43 -0.90
C GLU A 179 18.98 2.65 -1.43
N PRO A 180 17.82 2.67 -0.73
CA PRO A 180 16.62 1.94 -1.15
C PRO A 180 16.19 2.27 -2.58
N ALA A 181 16.33 3.53 -3.00
CA ALA A 181 15.98 3.96 -4.35
C ALA A 181 16.77 3.20 -5.44
N VAL A 182 18.06 2.92 -5.20
CA VAL A 182 18.92 2.20 -6.14
C VAL A 182 18.50 0.73 -6.23
N ALA A 183 18.21 0.09 -5.09
CA ALA A 183 17.73 -1.29 -5.06
C ALA A 183 16.39 -1.45 -5.80
N ALA A 184 15.47 -0.48 -5.65
CA ALA A 184 14.19 -0.45 -6.36
C ALA A 184 14.37 -0.37 -7.88
N LEU A 185 15.23 0.55 -8.35
CA LEU A 185 15.51 0.73 -9.78
C LEU A 185 16.16 -0.50 -10.41
N LEU A 186 17.11 -1.15 -9.71
CA LEU A 186 17.74 -2.38 -10.18
C LEU A 186 16.74 -3.55 -10.25
N GLY A 187 15.85 -3.66 -9.26
CA GLY A 187 14.76 -4.63 -9.25
C GLY A 187 13.80 -4.46 -10.43
N ALA A 188 13.35 -3.22 -10.66
CA ALA A 188 12.49 -2.87 -11.79
C ALA A 188 13.17 -3.18 -13.14
N GLY A 189 14.44 -2.77 -13.31
CA GLY A 189 15.22 -3.06 -14.52
C GLY A 189 15.37 -4.56 -14.79
N THR A 190 15.65 -5.34 -13.75
CA THR A 190 15.76 -6.81 -13.85
C THR A 190 14.42 -7.44 -14.27
N LEU A 191 13.32 -6.98 -13.70
CA LEU A 191 11.96 -7.42 -14.05
C LEU A 191 11.65 -7.14 -15.53
N ILE A 192 12.02 -5.97 -16.03
CA ILE A 192 11.80 -5.59 -17.44
C ILE A 192 12.59 -6.51 -18.36
N VAL A 193 13.87 -6.77 -18.05
CA VAL A 193 14.73 -7.66 -18.85
C VAL A 193 14.19 -9.09 -18.87
N ILE A 194 13.77 -9.63 -17.71
CA ILE A 194 13.27 -11.01 -17.59
C ILE A 194 11.90 -11.18 -18.26
N THR A 195 11.04 -10.16 -18.20
CA THR A 195 9.67 -10.25 -18.72
C THR A 195 9.59 -9.98 -20.23
N GLY A 196 10.58 -9.34 -20.83
CA GLY A 196 10.65 -9.12 -22.28
C GLY A 196 9.48 -8.29 -22.85
N ILE A 197 8.80 -7.52 -21.99
CA ILE A 197 7.67 -6.67 -22.37
C ILE A 197 8.20 -5.45 -23.13
N LYS A 198 7.59 -5.12 -24.28
CA LYS A 198 7.98 -3.96 -25.12
C LYS A 198 8.02 -2.65 -24.31
N SER A 199 9.05 -1.84 -24.55
CA SER A 199 9.39 -0.68 -23.71
C SER A 199 8.31 0.39 -23.55
N GLU A 200 7.43 0.55 -24.53
CA GLU A 200 6.37 1.59 -24.48
C GLU A 200 5.34 1.33 -23.38
N ARG A 201 5.04 0.05 -23.06
CA ARG A 201 3.99 -0.29 -22.08
C ARG A 201 4.40 -0.10 -20.62
N TYR A 202 5.69 0.04 -20.30
CA TYR A 202 6.11 0.26 -18.91
C TYR A 202 6.13 1.75 -18.54
N LEU A 203 6.51 2.62 -19.49
CA LEU A 203 6.54 4.07 -19.25
C LEU A 203 5.15 4.62 -18.97
N ASP A 204 4.13 4.08 -19.63
CA ASP A 204 2.73 4.43 -19.40
C ASP A 204 2.21 4.01 -18.01
N SER A 205 2.86 3.03 -17.37
CA SER A 205 2.49 2.60 -16.01
C SER A 205 3.18 3.38 -14.90
N VAL A 206 4.10 4.28 -15.25
CA VAL A 206 4.72 5.20 -14.29
C VAL A 206 3.77 6.37 -14.05
N GLU A 207 3.50 6.69 -12.79
CA GLU A 207 2.68 7.84 -12.41
C GLU A 207 3.48 9.15 -12.54
N TRP A 208 3.61 9.65 -13.76
CA TRP A 208 4.34 10.90 -14.06
C TRP A 208 3.79 12.11 -13.32
N GLU A 209 2.47 12.16 -13.13
CA GLU A 209 1.78 13.22 -12.38
C GLU A 209 2.27 13.27 -10.93
N THR A 210 2.37 12.10 -10.28
CA THR A 210 2.87 11.95 -8.90
C THR A 210 4.32 12.40 -8.78
N LEU A 211 5.20 12.01 -9.72
CA LEU A 211 6.60 12.44 -9.74
C LEU A 211 6.76 13.95 -9.91
N LEU A 212 6.01 14.54 -10.84
CA LEU A 212 6.01 15.99 -11.09
C LEU A 212 5.45 16.77 -9.90
N PHE A 213 4.39 16.25 -9.27
CA PHE A 213 3.84 16.81 -8.04
C PHE A 213 4.89 16.84 -6.91
N PHE A 214 5.59 15.72 -6.67
CA PHE A 214 6.65 15.69 -5.63
C PHE A 214 7.81 16.63 -5.96
N ALA A 215 8.23 16.70 -7.23
CA ALA A 215 9.25 17.65 -7.66
C ALA A 215 8.82 19.10 -7.35
N GLY A 216 7.59 19.47 -7.71
CA GLY A 216 7.02 20.78 -7.42
C GLY A 216 6.90 21.07 -5.92
N LEU A 217 6.40 20.10 -5.15
CA LEU A 217 6.29 20.18 -3.70
C LEU A 217 7.65 20.42 -3.05
N PHE A 218 8.70 19.69 -3.46
CA PHE A 218 10.03 19.88 -2.89
C PHE A 218 10.69 21.19 -3.30
N ILE A 219 10.47 21.68 -4.51
CA ILE A 219 10.91 23.02 -4.92
C ILE A 219 10.24 24.08 -4.03
N LEU A 220 8.93 23.95 -3.77
CA LEU A 220 8.18 24.87 -2.93
C LEU A 220 8.64 24.81 -1.47
N VAL A 221 8.74 23.61 -0.89
CA VAL A 221 9.24 23.40 0.47
C VAL A 221 10.68 23.93 0.60
N GLY A 222 11.56 23.61 -0.34
CA GLY A 222 12.94 24.11 -0.37
C GLY A 222 13.02 25.63 -0.45
N SER A 223 12.12 26.26 -1.22
CA SER A 223 11.99 27.71 -1.29
C SER A 223 11.56 28.31 0.05
N LEU A 224 10.55 27.72 0.72
CA LEU A 224 10.08 28.16 2.04
C LEU A 224 11.13 27.99 3.15
N VAL A 225 11.96 26.95 3.08
CA VAL A 225 13.11 26.77 3.98
C VAL A 225 14.15 27.87 3.73
N LYS A 226 14.49 28.13 2.46
CA LYS A 226 15.52 29.11 2.10
C LYS A 226 15.10 30.57 2.38
N THR A 227 13.81 30.89 2.27
CA THR A 227 13.27 32.19 2.63
C THR A 227 13.08 32.35 4.15
N GLY A 228 13.30 31.31 4.94
CA GLY A 228 13.23 31.34 6.39
C GLY A 228 11.82 31.29 6.98
N VAL A 229 10.78 31.15 6.13
CA VAL A 229 9.37 31.07 6.56
C VAL A 229 9.17 29.87 7.48
N ILE A 230 9.68 28.69 7.13
CA ILE A 230 9.60 27.50 8.00
C ILE A 230 10.29 27.75 9.34
N GLY A 231 11.43 28.45 9.34
CA GLY A 231 12.15 28.78 10.57
C GLY A 231 11.42 29.80 11.46
N GLN A 232 10.62 30.70 10.87
CA GLN A 232 9.76 31.60 11.64
C GLN A 232 8.60 30.85 12.28
N VAL A 233 7.91 29.99 11.52
CA VAL A 233 6.82 29.15 12.05
C VAL A 233 7.32 28.22 13.15
N ALA A 234 8.49 27.59 12.97
CA ALA A 234 9.09 26.73 13.99
C ALA A 234 9.42 27.49 15.29
N ARG A 235 9.92 28.73 15.19
CA ARG A 235 10.19 29.58 16.37
C ARG A 235 8.90 29.96 17.10
N LEU A 236 7.88 30.40 16.37
CA LEU A 236 6.57 30.73 16.94
C LEU A 236 5.93 29.52 17.64
N ALA A 237 6.02 28.33 17.05
CA ALA A 237 5.55 27.11 17.68
C ALA A 237 6.36 26.75 18.94
N GLY A 238 7.69 26.95 18.92
CA GLY A 238 8.57 26.73 20.08
C GLY A 238 8.28 27.70 21.23
N GLU A 239 8.01 28.96 20.93
CA GLU A 239 7.62 29.98 21.92
C GLU A 239 6.24 29.69 22.51
N ALA A 240 5.26 29.29 21.68
CA ALA A 240 3.91 28.93 22.12
C ALA A 240 3.88 27.69 23.03
N THR A 241 4.83 26.77 22.85
CA THR A 241 4.96 25.55 23.66
C THR A 241 5.90 25.70 24.85
N GLY A 242 6.49 26.89 25.03
CA GLY A 242 7.45 27.19 26.10
C GLY A 242 8.72 26.33 26.05
N GLY A 243 9.08 25.81 24.87
CA GLY A 243 10.21 24.90 24.67
C GLY A 243 9.98 23.48 25.21
N ASN A 244 8.76 23.12 25.63
CA ASN A 244 8.45 21.77 26.09
C ASN A 244 8.23 20.84 24.89
N ALA A 245 9.19 19.94 24.65
CA ALA A 245 9.18 18.99 23.54
C ALA A 245 7.92 18.09 23.50
N LEU A 246 7.30 17.82 24.65
CA LEU A 246 6.09 16.99 24.76
C LEU A 246 4.84 17.73 24.28
N LEU A 247 4.73 19.03 24.55
CA LEU A 247 3.66 19.90 24.02
C LEU A 247 3.87 20.26 22.55
N ALA A 248 5.12 20.26 22.09
CA ALA A 248 5.45 20.51 20.69
C ALA A 248 5.23 19.29 19.77
N ALA A 249 5.14 18.08 20.34
CA ALA A 249 4.95 16.83 19.62
C ALA A 249 3.47 16.36 19.56
N THR A 250 2.58 17.00 20.30
CA THR A 250 1.11 16.75 20.34
C THR A 250 0.35 17.83 19.58
#